data_AF-A0A1H3MPE5-F1
#
_entry.id   AF-A0A1H3MPE5-F1
#
_cell.length_a   1.000
_cell.length_b   1.000
_cell.length_c   1.000
_cell.angle_alpha   90.00
_cell.angle_beta   90.00
_cell.angle_gamma   90.00
#
_symmetry.space_group_name_H-M   'P 1'
#
loop_
_entity.id
_entity.type
_entity.pdbx_description
1 polymer ?
#
loop_
_entity_poly.entity_id
_entity_poly.type
_entity_poly.pdbx_seq_one_letter_code
_entity_poly.pdbx_strand_id
1 'polypeptide(L)'
;MSNHFPIKAASVTSPPANIKRARVVVPPSLIEAEILSVSWGSGIVVSRKKTAVTAPHWELGQTLDEVDTPDDLLYRTGSQKPGAYVVKAKAGTNNKAKVKVRIKRAAAGMAATLTLKGELKGLKFQGDCPSSVGEHEVSVEILNLPDTTEHYQGDARWSLEDPASKASSALAPATRLELFVLLDAPTGPFATEVWAEALRFLFIRAGLGASAKADAAIRKITRYCHGKHGLHYDTQRGASFFGGDDGLNGNAFQLMRYMQKKSAPICPASGAVDDGRTVNCYDQACAVQTLACSLGIPARCYYQNPFGFINKTDLIGVGACNNPFYSSNGTSPMIGANDPNRTQFGNHAFAHLATRVEDACAGPHHNETLKAYLTGSIDVPTTMKTNGIAGKKPEDYIADLIAGVYEIPGAREVK
;
A
#
# COMPACT_ATOMS: atom_id res chain seq x y z
N MET A 1 -11.31 55.55 -5.91
CA MET A 1 -12.69 56.03 -5.72
C MET A 1 -13.36 55.11 -4.71
N SER A 2 -13.48 55.57 -3.47
CA SER A 2 -13.95 54.82 -2.31
C SER A 2 -15.46 54.98 -2.15
N ASN A 3 -16.23 53.90 -2.31
CA ASN A 3 -17.67 53.91 -2.06
C ASN A 3 -17.96 53.53 -0.61
N HIS A 4 -18.25 54.55 0.21
CA HIS A 4 -18.88 54.42 1.52
C HIS A 4 -20.37 54.15 1.35
N PHE A 5 -20.86 53.02 1.84
CA PHE A 5 -22.29 52.77 2.04
C PHE A 5 -22.64 52.95 3.52
N PRO A 6 -23.70 53.70 3.87
CA PRO A 6 -24.11 53.88 5.25
C PRO A 6 -24.93 52.67 5.73
N ILE A 7 -24.51 52.07 6.84
CA ILE A 7 -25.25 51.01 7.53
C ILE A 7 -26.33 51.67 8.41
N LYS A 8 -27.60 51.45 8.07
CA LYS A 8 -28.76 51.81 8.92
C LYS A 8 -28.82 50.87 10.13
N ALA A 9 -28.71 51.44 11.32
CA ALA A 9 -29.01 50.74 12.57
C ALA A 9 -30.53 50.55 12.71
N ALA A 10 -31.01 49.31 12.63
CA ALA A 10 -32.37 48.94 12.98
C ALA A 10 -32.41 48.51 14.46
N SER A 11 -33.08 49.31 15.29
CA SER A 11 -33.43 48.95 16.66
C SER A 11 -34.57 47.92 16.62
N VAL A 12 -34.28 46.69 17.04
CA VAL A 12 -35.27 45.63 17.22
C VAL A 12 -35.35 45.31 18.70
N THR A 13 -36.37 45.87 19.36
CA THR A 13 -36.77 45.49 20.71
C THR A 13 -37.56 44.19 20.65
N SER A 14 -36.90 43.06 20.95
CA SER A 14 -37.57 41.77 21.12
C SER A 14 -38.18 41.66 22.52
N PRO A 15 -39.42 41.15 22.67
CA PRO A 15 -40.04 40.93 23.98
C PRO A 15 -39.39 39.74 24.70
N PRO A 16 -39.30 39.76 26.05
CA PRO A 16 -38.74 38.65 26.82
C PRO A 16 -39.76 37.51 26.88
N ALA A 17 -39.65 36.55 25.96
CA ALA A 17 -40.37 35.29 26.05
C ALA A 17 -39.76 34.45 27.18
N ASN A 18 -40.42 34.47 28.34
CA ASN A 18 -40.08 33.70 29.53
C ASN A 18 -40.46 32.21 29.30
N ILE A 19 -39.73 31.53 28.42
CA ILE A 19 -39.91 30.10 28.15
C ILE A 19 -39.31 29.34 29.34
N LYS A 20 -40.18 28.85 30.23
CA LYS A 20 -39.82 27.86 31.26
C LYS A 20 -39.22 26.64 30.55
N ARG A 21 -37.89 26.55 30.50
CA ARG A 21 -37.19 25.36 30.01
C ARG A 21 -37.58 24.19 30.92
N ALA A 22 -38.34 23.24 30.37
CA ALA A 22 -38.61 21.99 31.03
C ALA A 22 -37.26 21.36 31.42
N ARG A 23 -37.09 21.10 32.72
CA ARG A 23 -35.89 20.45 33.24
C ARG A 23 -35.93 19.01 32.75
N VAL A 24 -35.25 18.72 31.65
CA VAL A 24 -35.09 17.36 31.13
C VAL A 24 -34.25 16.61 32.16
N VAL A 25 -34.90 15.78 32.97
CA VAL A 25 -34.23 14.86 33.88
C VAL A 25 -33.67 13.75 33.01
N VAL A 26 -32.37 13.83 32.70
CA VAL A 26 -31.67 12.74 32.03
C VAL A 26 -31.57 11.60 33.05
N PRO A 27 -32.08 10.40 32.74
CA PRO A 27 -31.93 9.24 33.62
C PRO A 27 -30.44 9.03 33.93
N PRO A 28 -30.06 8.70 35.18
CA PRO A 28 -28.67 8.43 35.51
C PRO A 28 -28.13 7.28 34.64
N SER A 29 -26.90 7.42 34.14
CA SER A 29 -26.28 6.37 33.33
C SER A 29 -26.13 5.11 34.17
N LEU A 30 -26.57 3.97 33.61
CA LEU A 30 -26.50 2.66 34.29
C LEU A 30 -25.04 2.24 34.53
N ILE A 31 -24.12 2.67 33.68
CA ILE A 31 -22.68 2.46 33.82
C ILE A 31 -21.91 3.72 33.44
N GLU A 32 -20.76 3.93 34.07
CA GLU A 32 -19.77 4.94 33.70
C GLU A 32 -18.43 4.24 33.51
N ALA A 33 -17.89 4.29 32.29
CA ALA A 33 -16.65 3.64 31.94
C ALA A 33 -15.90 4.41 30.83
N GLU A 34 -14.61 4.12 30.68
CA GLU A 34 -13.75 4.72 29.66
C GLU A 34 -12.79 3.68 29.07
N ILE A 35 -12.35 3.93 27.83
CA ILE A 35 -11.32 3.12 27.18
C ILE A 35 -9.95 3.68 27.58
N LEU A 36 -9.07 2.83 28.08
CA LEU A 36 -7.70 3.19 28.48
C LEU A 36 -6.70 2.91 27.38
N SER A 37 -6.82 1.78 26.67
CA SER A 37 -5.93 1.44 25.56
C SER A 37 -6.52 0.40 24.61
N VAL A 38 -5.97 0.34 23.40
CA VAL A 38 -6.30 -0.65 22.36
C VAL A 38 -5.01 -1.23 21.79
N SER A 39 -4.96 -2.56 21.63
CA SER A 39 -3.83 -3.28 21.05
C SER A 39 -4.28 -4.32 20.04
N TRP A 40 -3.74 -4.25 18.82
CA TRP A 40 -3.94 -5.30 17.82
C TRP A 40 -3.24 -6.60 18.20
N GLY A 41 -3.88 -7.72 17.90
CA GLY A 41 -3.43 -9.08 18.27
C GLY A 41 -3.24 -10.02 17.07
N SER A 42 -2.94 -9.49 15.89
CA SER A 42 -2.84 -10.26 14.64
C SER A 42 -1.58 -11.09 14.48
N GLY A 43 -0.51 -10.76 15.21
CA GLY A 43 0.82 -11.34 15.04
C GLY A 43 1.64 -10.74 13.88
N ILE A 44 1.09 -9.81 13.11
CA ILE A 44 1.84 -9.09 12.06
C ILE A 44 2.47 -7.84 12.68
N VAL A 45 3.80 -7.78 12.66
CA VAL A 45 4.54 -6.59 13.09
C VAL A 45 4.50 -5.55 11.98
N VAL A 46 3.96 -4.37 12.30
CA VAL A 46 4.02 -3.21 11.42
C VAL A 46 5.14 -2.31 11.92
N SER A 47 5.96 -1.77 11.02
CA SER A 47 6.93 -0.73 11.35
C SER A 47 6.57 0.59 10.68
N ARG A 48 7.02 1.68 11.28
CA ARG A 48 6.84 3.05 10.81
C ARG A 48 8.15 3.78 10.98
N LYS A 49 8.63 4.45 9.92
CA LYS A 49 9.96 5.09 9.91
C LYS A 49 11.07 4.14 10.41
N LYS A 50 11.04 2.89 9.94
CA LYS A 50 11.99 1.80 10.29
C LYS A 50 12.00 1.42 11.78
N THR A 51 10.94 1.75 12.51
CA THR A 51 10.78 1.39 13.93
C THR A 51 9.51 0.57 14.07
N ALA A 52 9.63 -0.63 14.66
CA ALA A 52 8.48 -1.48 14.95
C ALA A 52 7.45 -0.73 15.82
N VAL A 53 6.19 -0.80 15.42
CA VAL A 53 5.07 -0.24 16.18
C VAL A 53 4.79 -1.17 17.36
N THR A 54 4.90 -0.63 18.57
CA THR A 54 4.63 -1.38 19.80
C THR A 54 3.24 -1.09 20.33
N ALA A 55 2.64 -2.11 20.94
CA ALA A 55 1.42 -1.94 21.71
C ALA A 55 1.67 -1.04 22.95
N PRO A 56 0.66 -0.26 23.40
CA PRO A 56 -0.67 -0.17 22.82
C PRO A 56 -0.70 0.70 21.56
N HIS A 57 -1.57 0.33 20.61
CA HIS A 57 -1.78 1.03 19.34
C HIS A 57 -2.66 2.27 19.49
N TRP A 58 -3.32 2.41 20.63
CA TRP A 58 -3.91 3.65 21.12
C TRP A 58 -3.93 3.64 22.64
N GLU A 59 -3.73 4.80 23.27
CA GLU A 59 -3.78 4.97 24.72
C GLU A 59 -4.41 6.31 25.08
N LEU A 60 -5.13 6.33 26.20
CA LEU A 60 -5.81 7.53 26.68
C LEU A 60 -4.83 8.69 26.85
N GLY A 61 -5.16 9.83 26.24
CA GLY A 61 -4.32 11.04 26.25
C GLY A 61 -3.25 11.10 25.14
N GLN A 62 -3.06 10.03 24.35
CA GLN A 62 -2.16 10.09 23.18
C GLN A 62 -2.84 10.81 22.00
N THR A 63 -2.10 11.71 21.36
CA THR A 63 -2.44 12.26 20.04
C THR A 63 -1.69 11.43 19.00
N LEU A 64 -2.42 10.69 18.18
CA LEU A 64 -1.85 9.83 17.13
C LEU A 64 -1.98 10.44 15.73
N ASP A 65 -2.35 11.73 15.66
CA ASP A 65 -2.39 12.44 14.39
C ASP A 65 -0.97 12.59 13.82
N GLU A 66 -0.83 12.33 12.53
CA GLU A 66 0.40 12.62 11.80
C GLU A 66 0.35 14.06 11.29
N VAL A 67 1.39 14.84 11.62
CA VAL A 67 1.57 16.19 11.09
C VAL A 67 2.16 16.09 9.68
N ASP A 68 1.54 16.81 8.73
CA ASP A 68 2.02 16.92 7.35
C ASP A 68 3.45 17.46 7.29
N THR A 69 4.33 16.74 6.59
CA THR A 69 5.44 17.35 5.86
C THR A 69 5.23 17.05 4.38
N PRO A 70 5.28 18.07 3.49
CA PRO A 70 5.04 17.92 2.05
C PRO A 70 5.88 16.85 1.36
N ASP A 71 7.03 16.48 1.95
CA ASP A 71 8.04 15.66 1.31
C ASP A 71 7.99 14.17 1.69
N ASP A 72 7.17 13.74 2.66
CA ASP A 72 7.32 12.40 3.28
C ASP A 72 6.20 11.39 3.00
N LEU A 73 5.38 11.57 1.96
CA LEU A 73 4.16 10.77 1.73
C LEU A 73 3.20 10.79 2.93
N LEU A 74 3.32 11.75 3.86
CA LEU A 74 2.62 11.66 5.15
C LEU A 74 1.11 11.72 4.93
N TYR A 75 0.48 10.63 5.35
CA TYR A 75 -0.92 10.38 5.14
C TYR A 75 -1.65 11.11 6.26
N ARG A 76 -2.28 12.23 5.89
CA ARG A 76 -3.05 13.18 6.72
C ARG A 76 -4.09 12.58 7.68
N THR A 77 -4.27 11.26 7.70
CA THR A 77 -5.41 10.57 8.32
C THR A 77 -5.06 9.27 9.03
N GLY A 78 -3.80 8.82 8.96
CA GLY A 78 -3.36 7.56 9.57
C GLY A 78 -3.06 7.69 11.07
N SER A 79 -2.97 6.55 11.76
CA SER A 79 -2.46 6.49 13.14
C SER A 79 -0.94 6.41 13.12
N GLN A 80 -0.25 7.03 14.07
CA GLN A 80 1.18 6.77 14.27
C GLN A 80 1.49 5.30 14.66
N LYS A 81 0.47 4.53 15.04
CA LYS A 81 0.57 3.15 15.49
C LYS A 81 -0.45 2.25 14.76
N PRO A 82 -0.31 2.03 13.45
CA PRO A 82 -1.21 1.16 12.69
C PRO A 82 -1.00 -0.32 13.04
N GLY A 83 -2.01 -1.15 12.77
CA GLY A 83 -1.88 -2.61 12.76
C GLY A 83 -2.21 -3.21 11.41
N ALA A 84 -1.93 -4.51 11.26
CA ALA A 84 -2.28 -5.28 10.08
C ALA A 84 -2.84 -6.64 10.47
N TYR A 85 -3.87 -7.12 9.78
CA TYR A 85 -4.40 -8.49 9.88
C TYR A 85 -4.32 -9.13 8.50
N VAL A 86 -4.38 -10.46 8.42
CA VAL A 86 -4.70 -11.13 7.15
C VAL A 86 -6.21 -11.20 6.93
N VAL A 87 -6.64 -11.39 5.69
CA VAL A 87 -8.05 -11.63 5.32
C VAL A 87 -8.68 -12.75 6.17
N LYS A 88 -10.00 -12.65 6.39
CA LYS A 88 -10.75 -13.56 7.26
C LYS A 88 -10.54 -15.04 6.94
N ALA A 89 -10.55 -15.42 5.66
CA ALA A 89 -10.25 -16.78 5.21
C ALA A 89 -8.92 -17.36 5.72
N LYS A 90 -7.96 -16.51 6.12
CA LYS A 90 -6.64 -16.92 6.64
C LYS A 90 -6.37 -16.49 8.08
N ALA A 91 -7.21 -15.65 8.67
CA ALA A 91 -6.98 -15.09 10.00
C ALA A 91 -7.04 -16.16 11.10
N GLY A 92 -7.81 -17.23 10.91
CA GLY A 92 -8.02 -18.24 11.94
C GLY A 92 -8.49 -17.59 13.25
N THR A 93 -7.79 -17.88 14.36
CA THR A 93 -8.06 -17.28 15.68
C THR A 93 -7.40 -15.91 15.89
N ASN A 94 -6.61 -15.43 14.93
CA ASN A 94 -5.85 -14.18 15.02
C ASN A 94 -6.68 -12.97 14.58
N ASN A 95 -8.01 -13.01 14.71
CA ASN A 95 -8.95 -11.92 14.43
C ASN A 95 -9.33 -11.13 15.69
N LYS A 96 -8.50 -11.16 16.74
CA LYS A 96 -8.78 -10.55 18.05
C LYS A 96 -7.91 -9.33 18.32
N ALA A 97 -8.45 -8.38 19.07
CA ALA A 97 -7.73 -7.25 19.64
C ALA A 97 -7.90 -7.25 21.18
N LYS A 98 -7.03 -6.53 21.88
CA LYS A 98 -7.14 -6.33 23.33
C LYS A 98 -7.56 -4.88 23.60
N VAL A 99 -8.55 -4.70 24.46
CA VAL A 99 -9.05 -3.39 24.84
C VAL A 99 -9.03 -3.29 26.36
N LYS A 100 -8.30 -2.30 26.88
CA LYS A 100 -8.29 -2.03 28.32
C LYS A 100 -9.41 -1.04 28.64
N VAL A 101 -10.34 -1.44 29.51
CA VAL A 101 -11.51 -0.65 29.91
C VAL A 101 -11.44 -0.36 31.40
N ARG A 102 -11.80 0.85 31.82
CA ARG A 102 -12.00 1.17 33.23
C ARG A 102 -13.46 1.44 33.51
N ILE A 103 -14.06 0.65 34.39
CA ILE A 103 -15.41 0.89 34.92
C ILE A 103 -15.28 1.72 36.19
N LYS A 104 -15.83 2.94 36.16
CA LYS A 104 -15.84 3.90 37.27
C LYS A 104 -17.05 3.72 38.18
N ARG A 105 -18.20 3.38 37.59
CA ARG A 105 -19.47 3.15 38.31
C ARG A 105 -20.32 2.13 37.55
N ALA A 106 -20.98 1.23 38.28
CA ALA A 106 -22.00 0.32 37.76
C ALA A 106 -23.24 0.36 38.66
N ALA A 107 -24.43 0.33 38.06
CA ALA A 107 -25.69 0.30 38.79
C ALA A 107 -25.94 -1.07 39.44
N ALA A 108 -26.70 -1.09 40.54
CA ALA A 108 -27.15 -2.33 41.15
C ALA A 108 -28.06 -3.12 40.20
N GLY A 109 -27.93 -4.45 40.21
CA GLY A 109 -28.76 -5.35 39.39
C GLY A 109 -28.30 -5.51 37.94
N MET A 110 -27.16 -4.93 37.54
CA MET A 110 -26.55 -5.20 36.23
C MET A 110 -26.05 -6.65 36.13
N ALA A 111 -26.04 -7.19 34.91
CA ALA A 111 -25.40 -8.48 34.64
C ALA A 111 -23.92 -8.46 35.09
N ALA A 112 -23.40 -9.61 35.52
CA ALA A 112 -22.00 -9.75 35.93
C ALA A 112 -21.01 -9.51 34.78
N THR A 113 -21.46 -9.75 33.54
CA THR A 113 -20.70 -9.57 32.31
C THR A 113 -21.52 -8.71 31.35
N LEU A 114 -20.86 -7.72 30.77
CA LEU A 114 -21.38 -6.82 29.75
C LEU A 114 -20.76 -7.14 28.41
N THR A 115 -21.44 -6.79 27.33
CA THR A 115 -20.89 -6.88 25.99
C THR A 115 -20.22 -5.56 25.62
N LEU A 116 -18.90 -5.55 25.51
CA LEU A 116 -18.15 -4.46 24.92
C LEU A 116 -18.30 -4.52 23.40
N LYS A 117 -18.83 -3.46 22.80
CA LYS A 117 -18.95 -3.30 21.35
C LYS A 117 -18.09 -2.14 20.89
N GLY A 118 -17.45 -2.30 19.75
CA GLY A 118 -16.71 -1.24 19.07
C GLY A 118 -17.09 -1.15 17.60
N GLU A 119 -16.93 0.04 17.00
CA GLU A 119 -17.08 0.22 15.56
C GLU A 119 -16.01 1.17 14.99
N LEU A 120 -15.33 0.76 13.92
CA LEU A 120 -14.38 1.56 13.13
C LEU A 120 -14.77 1.50 11.64
N LYS A 121 -15.45 2.55 11.14
CA LYS A 121 -15.89 2.65 9.74
C LYS A 121 -16.56 1.35 9.23
N GLY A 122 -17.53 0.84 9.99
CA GLY A 122 -18.25 -0.39 9.67
C GLY A 122 -17.55 -1.70 10.11
N LEU A 123 -16.27 -1.68 10.49
CA LEU A 123 -15.62 -2.81 11.16
C LEU A 123 -16.13 -2.91 12.60
N LYS A 124 -16.60 -4.09 13.00
CA LYS A 124 -17.29 -4.32 14.29
C LYS A 124 -16.45 -5.19 15.20
N PHE A 125 -16.40 -4.78 16.46
CA PHE A 125 -15.68 -5.47 17.54
C PHE A 125 -16.66 -5.92 18.61
N GLN A 126 -16.44 -7.10 19.19
CA GLN A 126 -17.24 -7.57 20.32
C GLN A 126 -16.41 -8.40 21.30
N GLY A 127 -16.59 -8.16 22.60
CA GLY A 127 -15.99 -8.99 23.65
C GLY A 127 -16.75 -8.89 24.97
N ASP A 128 -16.43 -9.80 25.88
CA ASP A 128 -17.06 -9.88 27.20
C ASP A 128 -16.27 -9.07 28.23
N CYS A 129 -16.92 -8.11 28.87
CA CYS A 129 -16.33 -7.20 29.83
C CYS A 129 -16.97 -7.41 31.22
N PRO A 130 -16.20 -7.71 32.28
CA PRO A 130 -16.75 -7.77 33.63
C PRO A 130 -17.43 -6.44 34.01
N SER A 131 -18.55 -6.47 34.72
CA SER A 131 -19.27 -5.25 35.13
C SER A 131 -18.75 -4.62 36.43
N SER A 132 -17.81 -5.28 37.11
CA SER A 132 -17.25 -4.79 38.37
C SER A 132 -16.43 -3.51 38.17
N VAL A 133 -16.50 -2.60 39.14
CA VAL A 133 -15.68 -1.37 39.17
C VAL A 133 -14.20 -1.76 39.18
N GLY A 134 -13.40 -1.15 38.31
CA GLY A 134 -11.99 -1.47 38.16
C GLY A 134 -11.51 -1.42 36.70
N GLU A 135 -10.28 -1.87 36.47
CA GLU A 135 -9.69 -1.99 35.14
C GLU A 135 -9.76 -3.43 34.65
N HIS A 136 -10.11 -3.62 33.39
CA HIS A 136 -10.28 -4.91 32.76
C HIS A 136 -9.57 -4.93 31.40
N GLU A 137 -8.84 -6.01 31.11
CA GLU A 137 -8.35 -6.31 29.77
C GLU A 137 -9.37 -7.22 29.07
N VAL A 138 -10.04 -6.69 28.05
CA VAL A 138 -11.07 -7.39 27.28
C VAL A 138 -10.49 -7.86 25.95
N SER A 139 -10.63 -9.15 25.66
CA SER A 139 -10.35 -9.68 24.32
C SER A 139 -11.58 -9.48 23.44
N VAL A 140 -11.46 -8.66 22.40
CA VAL A 140 -12.54 -8.40 21.44
C VAL A 140 -12.27 -9.10 20.12
N GLU A 141 -13.27 -9.77 19.57
CA GLU A 141 -13.25 -10.35 18.24
C GLU A 141 -13.67 -9.32 17.18
N ILE A 142 -12.98 -9.31 16.03
CA ILE A 142 -13.38 -8.57 14.83
C ILE A 142 -14.40 -9.41 14.06
N LEU A 143 -15.68 -9.08 14.21
CA LEU A 143 -16.80 -9.91 13.74
C LEU A 143 -16.92 -9.99 12.22
N ASN A 144 -16.56 -8.92 11.52
CA ASN A 144 -16.74 -8.78 10.08
C ASN A 144 -15.43 -8.40 9.37
N LEU A 145 -14.32 -9.03 9.78
CA LEU A 145 -13.07 -8.95 9.04
C LEU A 145 -13.31 -9.38 7.58
N PRO A 146 -12.84 -8.62 6.57
CA PRO A 146 -13.16 -8.91 5.18
C PRO A 146 -12.32 -10.07 4.62
N ASP A 147 -12.85 -10.74 3.58
CA ASP A 147 -12.12 -11.72 2.76
C ASP A 147 -11.32 -11.06 1.60
N THR A 148 -11.20 -9.74 1.64
CA THR A 148 -10.46 -8.93 0.66
C THR A 148 -9.52 -7.97 1.37
N THR A 149 -8.52 -7.48 0.64
CA THR A 149 -7.66 -6.41 1.14
C THR A 149 -8.48 -5.15 1.41
N GLU A 150 -8.35 -4.56 2.60
CA GLU A 150 -9.07 -3.36 2.99
C GLU A 150 -8.25 -2.47 3.93
N HIS A 151 -8.56 -1.18 3.97
CA HIS A 151 -7.92 -0.22 4.88
C HIS A 151 -8.96 0.51 5.71
N TYR A 152 -8.86 0.38 7.04
CA TYR A 152 -9.71 1.09 7.99
C TYR A 152 -8.88 2.10 8.75
N GLN A 153 -9.36 3.35 8.83
CA GLN A 153 -8.72 4.41 9.62
C GLN A 153 -9.75 5.40 10.14
N GLY A 154 -9.59 5.89 11.37
CA GLY A 154 -10.46 6.92 11.95
C GLY A 154 -10.73 6.71 13.43
N ASP A 155 -11.77 7.36 13.93
CA ASP A 155 -12.16 7.27 15.35
C ASP A 155 -13.12 6.10 15.56
N ALA A 156 -12.65 5.08 16.28
CA ALA A 156 -13.51 4.00 16.71
C ALA A 156 -14.35 4.41 17.92
N ARG A 157 -15.64 4.08 17.86
CA ARG A 157 -16.60 4.34 18.93
C ARG A 157 -16.87 3.07 19.70
N TRP A 158 -17.04 3.19 21.01
CA TRP A 158 -17.19 2.06 21.92
C TRP A 158 -18.45 2.19 22.77
N SER A 159 -19.02 1.06 23.18
CA SER A 159 -20.16 1.01 24.08
C SER A 159 -20.15 -0.27 24.92
N LEU A 160 -20.70 -0.21 26.13
CA LEU A 160 -21.03 -1.39 26.93
C LEU A 160 -22.53 -1.63 26.89
N GLU A 161 -22.93 -2.85 26.55
CA GLU A 161 -24.33 -3.29 26.56
C GLU A 161 -24.55 -4.31 27.68
N ASP A 162 -25.57 -4.08 28.49
CA ASP A 162 -26.05 -5.09 29.43
C ASP A 162 -26.92 -6.12 28.67
N PRO A 163 -26.51 -7.39 28.59
CA PRO A 163 -27.25 -8.39 27.84
C PRO A 163 -28.66 -8.65 28.40
N ALA A 164 -28.90 -8.39 29.69
CA ALA A 164 -30.18 -8.61 30.35
C ALA A 164 -31.19 -7.50 30.02
N SER A 165 -30.82 -6.24 30.23
CA SER A 165 -31.71 -5.09 29.99
C SER A 165 -31.67 -4.56 28.56
N LYS A 166 -30.67 -4.96 27.76
CA LYS A 166 -30.32 -4.36 26.45
C LYS A 166 -29.97 -2.87 26.52
N ALA A 167 -29.78 -2.33 27.72
CA ALA A 167 -29.33 -0.95 27.87
C ALA A 167 -27.87 -0.83 27.42
N SER A 168 -27.58 0.20 26.63
CA SER A 168 -26.24 0.48 26.12
C SER A 168 -25.75 1.83 26.60
N SER A 169 -24.48 1.91 26.99
CA SER A 169 -23.81 3.15 27.38
C SER A 169 -22.59 3.37 26.50
N ALA A 170 -22.57 4.51 25.81
CA ALA A 170 -21.44 4.92 25.00
C ALA A 170 -20.23 5.24 25.89
N LEU A 171 -19.04 4.84 25.44
CA LEU A 171 -17.78 5.13 26.11
C LEU A 171 -17.06 6.28 25.40
N ALA A 172 -16.45 7.15 26.19
CA ALA A 172 -15.59 8.22 25.71
C ALA A 172 -14.17 8.07 26.30
N PRO A 173 -13.14 8.61 25.62
CA PRO A 173 -13.18 9.20 24.28
C PRO A 173 -13.29 8.12 23.19
N ALA A 174 -13.54 8.56 21.96
CA ALA A 174 -13.32 7.70 20.79
C ALA A 174 -11.81 7.44 20.61
N THR A 175 -11.45 6.32 19.99
CA THR A 175 -10.04 5.91 19.84
C THR A 175 -9.60 6.04 18.39
N ARG A 176 -8.57 6.85 18.11
CA ARG A 176 -7.99 6.96 16.75
C ARG A 176 -7.21 5.70 16.41
N LEU A 177 -7.69 4.95 15.43
CA LEU A 177 -7.17 3.64 15.04
C LEU A 177 -6.91 3.56 13.53
N GLU A 178 -5.96 2.72 13.13
CA GLU A 178 -5.66 2.37 11.74
C GLU A 178 -5.35 0.87 11.62
N LEU A 179 -5.90 0.25 10.59
CA LEU A 179 -5.84 -1.17 10.34
C LEU A 179 -5.74 -1.48 8.83
N PHE A 180 -4.79 -2.33 8.46
CA PHE A 180 -4.71 -2.92 7.12
C PHE A 180 -5.15 -4.38 7.15
N VAL A 181 -5.85 -4.83 6.11
CA VAL A 181 -6.16 -6.24 5.90
C VAL A 181 -5.40 -6.72 4.66
N LEU A 182 -4.50 -7.69 4.84
CA LEU A 182 -3.54 -8.19 3.85
C LEU A 182 -4.00 -9.55 3.30
N LEU A 183 -3.51 -9.95 2.12
CA LEU A 183 -3.86 -11.26 1.54
C LEU A 183 -3.22 -12.43 2.28
N ASP A 184 -2.04 -12.22 2.86
CA ASP A 184 -1.32 -13.18 3.69
C ASP A 184 -0.32 -12.46 4.59
N ALA A 185 0.40 -13.22 5.42
CA ALA A 185 1.57 -12.72 6.13
C ALA A 185 2.59 -12.15 5.11
N PRO A 186 3.12 -10.93 5.33
CA PRO A 186 4.14 -10.34 4.47
C PRO A 186 5.33 -11.29 4.21
N THR A 187 5.92 -11.19 3.02
CA THR A 187 7.01 -12.08 2.58
C THR A 187 8.24 -11.28 2.14
N GLY A 188 9.32 -11.97 1.75
CA GLY A 188 10.52 -11.34 1.17
C GLY A 188 11.13 -10.30 2.12
N PRO A 189 11.37 -9.06 1.67
CA PRO A 189 11.99 -8.02 2.49
C PRO A 189 11.12 -7.55 3.68
N PHE A 190 9.86 -8.02 3.75
CA PHE A 190 8.92 -7.69 4.82
C PHE A 190 8.59 -8.90 5.71
N ALA A 191 9.34 -10.01 5.60
CA ALA A 191 9.01 -11.25 6.32
C ALA A 191 8.96 -11.10 7.85
N THR A 192 9.71 -10.14 8.42
CA THR A 192 9.76 -9.87 9.86
C THR A 192 8.85 -8.72 10.27
N GLU A 193 8.80 -7.67 9.46
CA GLU A 193 7.97 -6.48 9.69
C GLU A 193 7.55 -5.86 8.35
N VAL A 194 6.35 -5.30 8.30
CA VAL A 194 5.84 -4.59 7.13
C VAL A 194 5.75 -3.09 7.36
N TRP A 195 6.16 -2.30 6.38
CA TRP A 195 6.16 -0.85 6.52
C TRP A 195 4.76 -0.27 6.34
N ALA A 196 4.32 0.54 7.29
CA ALA A 196 3.09 1.30 7.20
C ALA A 196 3.07 2.18 5.94
N GLU A 197 4.21 2.75 5.56
CA GLU A 197 4.34 3.61 4.39
C GLU A 197 4.08 2.86 3.07
N ALA A 198 4.55 1.62 2.96
CA ALA A 198 4.30 0.75 1.80
C ALA A 198 2.82 0.33 1.73
N LEU A 199 2.22 -0.03 2.86
CA LEU A 199 0.80 -0.37 2.92
C LEU A 199 -0.08 0.83 2.56
N ARG A 200 0.17 1.99 3.15
CA ARG A 200 -0.57 3.22 2.82
C ARG A 200 -0.38 3.61 1.35
N PHE A 201 0.80 3.41 0.77
CA PHE A 201 1.04 3.65 -0.66
C PHE A 201 0.13 2.78 -1.51
N LEU A 202 0.05 1.48 -1.17
CA LEU A 202 -0.81 0.53 -1.87
C LEU A 202 -2.31 0.83 -1.72
N PHE A 203 -2.79 1.03 -0.50
CA PHE A 203 -4.21 1.22 -0.24
C PHE A 203 -4.72 2.58 -0.68
N ILE A 204 -3.96 3.65 -0.45
CA ILE A 204 -4.41 5.02 -0.67
C ILE A 204 -4.04 5.52 -2.07
N ARG A 205 -2.82 5.25 -2.56
CA ARG A 205 -2.37 5.74 -3.88
C ARG A 205 -2.67 4.74 -4.99
N ALA A 206 -2.33 3.47 -4.79
CA ALA A 206 -2.55 2.45 -5.81
C ALA A 206 -4.01 1.96 -5.89
N GLY A 207 -4.84 2.28 -4.89
CA GLY A 207 -6.26 1.91 -4.87
C GLY A 207 -6.46 0.41 -4.77
N LEU A 208 -5.65 -0.26 -3.95
CA LEU A 208 -5.61 -1.72 -3.86
C LEU A 208 -6.90 -2.35 -3.29
N GLY A 209 -7.71 -1.59 -2.56
CA GLY A 209 -8.91 -2.06 -1.85
C GLY A 209 -9.79 -3.06 -2.62
N ALA A 210 -10.46 -3.93 -1.87
CA ALA A 210 -11.34 -4.99 -2.37
C ALA A 210 -10.66 -6.03 -3.30
N SER A 211 -9.39 -6.39 -3.05
CA SER A 211 -8.72 -7.48 -3.78
C SER A 211 -8.79 -8.78 -2.98
N ALA A 212 -9.40 -9.84 -3.55
CA ALA A 212 -9.52 -11.15 -2.90
C ALA A 212 -8.35 -12.11 -3.20
N LYS A 213 -7.63 -11.86 -4.31
CA LYS A 213 -6.66 -12.81 -4.87
C LYS A 213 -5.34 -12.13 -5.20
N ALA A 214 -4.26 -12.89 -5.10
CA ALA A 214 -2.90 -12.43 -5.34
C ALA A 214 -2.69 -11.92 -6.78
N ASP A 215 -3.24 -12.61 -7.78
CA ASP A 215 -3.17 -12.22 -9.20
C ASP A 215 -3.88 -10.88 -9.47
N ALA A 216 -5.04 -10.66 -8.86
CA ALA A 216 -5.76 -9.39 -8.97
C ALA A 216 -5.01 -8.24 -8.29
N ALA A 217 -4.42 -8.49 -7.13
CA ALA A 217 -3.65 -7.50 -6.38
C ALA A 217 -2.35 -7.12 -7.09
N ILE A 218 -1.52 -8.10 -7.50
CA ILE A 218 -0.26 -7.81 -8.21
C ILE A 218 -0.51 -7.11 -9.54
N ARG A 219 -1.55 -7.48 -10.29
CA ARG A 219 -1.96 -6.76 -11.49
C ARG A 219 -2.25 -5.29 -11.23
N LYS A 220 -2.94 -4.95 -10.14
CA LYS A 220 -3.20 -3.55 -9.75
C LYS A 220 -1.88 -2.83 -9.44
N ILE A 221 -0.97 -3.49 -8.73
CA ILE A 221 0.37 -2.96 -8.41
C ILE A 221 1.15 -2.68 -9.68
N THR A 222 1.27 -3.66 -10.57
CA THR A 222 1.98 -3.55 -11.85
C THR A 222 1.43 -2.40 -12.71
N ARG A 223 0.10 -2.27 -12.83
CA ARG A 223 -0.53 -1.14 -13.55
C ARG A 223 -0.26 0.21 -12.90
N TYR A 224 -0.27 0.25 -11.58
CA TYR A 224 0.02 1.48 -10.86
C TYR A 224 1.46 1.92 -11.08
N CYS A 225 2.42 1.01 -10.92
CA CYS A 225 3.85 1.26 -11.13
C CYS A 225 4.14 1.70 -12.57
N HIS A 226 3.48 1.06 -13.55
CA HIS A 226 3.62 1.39 -14.97
C HIS A 226 3.09 2.79 -15.33
N GLY A 227 1.86 3.12 -14.95
CA GLY A 227 1.19 4.33 -15.44
C GLY A 227 0.92 5.38 -14.38
N LYS A 228 0.23 5.00 -13.31
CA LYS A 228 -0.36 5.96 -12.35
C LYS A 228 0.62 6.54 -11.34
N HIS A 229 1.78 5.91 -11.14
CA HIS A 229 2.82 6.43 -10.24
C HIS A 229 3.48 7.70 -10.81
N GLY A 230 3.52 7.81 -12.15
CA GLY A 230 4.07 8.97 -12.87
C GLY A 230 5.59 8.99 -12.91
N LEU A 231 6.20 7.80 -13.09
CA LEU A 231 7.61 7.63 -13.41
C LEU A 231 7.79 7.49 -14.93
N HIS A 232 9.01 7.63 -15.44
CA HIS A 232 9.34 7.48 -16.86
C HIS A 232 10.65 6.73 -17.06
N TYR A 233 10.78 6.05 -18.20
CA TYR A 233 11.94 5.23 -18.50
C TYR A 233 13.20 6.07 -18.79
N ASP A 234 14.37 5.63 -18.33
CA ASP A 234 15.67 6.16 -18.78
C ASP A 234 15.95 5.77 -20.23
N THR A 235 15.48 6.63 -21.14
CA THR A 235 15.65 6.50 -22.58
C THR A 235 17.05 6.85 -23.09
N GLN A 236 18.00 7.19 -22.21
CA GLN A 236 19.38 7.48 -22.60
C GLN A 236 20.30 6.29 -22.36
N ARG A 237 20.21 5.64 -21.21
CA ARG A 237 21.15 4.56 -20.84
C ARG A 237 20.50 3.35 -20.16
N GLY A 238 19.23 3.44 -19.77
CA GLY A 238 18.56 2.39 -19.00
C GLY A 238 19.14 2.21 -17.60
N ALA A 239 19.64 3.29 -16.98
CA ALA A 239 20.21 3.27 -15.63
C ALA A 239 19.14 3.10 -14.55
N SER A 240 19.52 2.44 -13.47
CA SER A 240 18.72 2.27 -12.25
C SER A 240 18.86 3.52 -11.38
N PHE A 241 17.76 4.06 -10.87
CA PHE A 241 17.75 5.27 -10.04
C PHE A 241 17.27 5.00 -8.60
N PHE A 242 16.66 3.83 -8.37
CA PHE A 242 16.15 3.42 -7.06
C PHE A 242 16.84 2.14 -6.55
N GLY A 243 18.02 1.81 -7.09
CA GLY A 243 18.78 0.64 -6.68
C GLY A 243 18.11 -0.66 -7.07
N GLY A 244 17.35 -0.68 -8.17
CA GLY A 244 16.81 -1.91 -8.72
C GLY A 244 17.91 -2.90 -9.10
N ASP A 245 19.01 -2.45 -9.70
CA ASP A 245 20.20 -3.26 -9.98
C ASP A 245 20.79 -3.92 -8.72
N ASP A 246 20.97 -3.15 -7.65
CA ASP A 246 21.36 -3.66 -6.35
C ASP A 246 20.34 -4.65 -5.80
N GLY A 247 19.05 -4.30 -5.85
CA GLY A 247 17.94 -5.12 -5.41
C GLY A 247 17.88 -6.47 -6.11
N LEU A 248 18.05 -6.51 -7.43
CA LEU A 248 18.07 -7.73 -8.23
C LEU A 248 19.25 -8.64 -7.89
N ASN A 249 20.36 -8.07 -7.41
CA ASN A 249 21.52 -8.82 -6.89
C ASN A 249 21.36 -9.23 -5.42
N GLY A 250 20.17 -9.04 -4.84
CA GLY A 250 19.84 -9.42 -3.46
C GLY A 250 20.22 -8.38 -2.42
N ASN A 251 20.58 -7.16 -2.82
CA ASN A 251 20.80 -6.04 -1.90
C ASN A 251 19.48 -5.26 -1.67
N ALA A 252 19.61 -4.04 -1.15
CA ALA A 252 18.48 -3.22 -0.75
C ALA A 252 17.92 -2.38 -1.91
N PHE A 253 16.61 -2.49 -2.14
CA PHE A 253 15.87 -1.58 -3.03
C PHE A 253 15.48 -0.30 -2.29
N GLN A 254 15.65 0.87 -2.91
CA GLN A 254 15.34 2.18 -2.30
C GLN A 254 13.84 2.49 -2.38
N LEU A 255 13.01 1.61 -1.79
CA LEU A 255 11.56 1.67 -1.88
C LEU A 255 10.99 3.01 -1.40
N MET A 256 11.53 3.57 -0.30
CA MET A 256 11.03 4.86 0.19
C MET A 256 11.25 5.97 -0.84
N ARG A 257 12.44 6.03 -1.45
CA ARG A 257 12.76 6.99 -2.52
C ARG A 257 11.87 6.77 -3.75
N TYR A 258 11.64 5.52 -4.13
CA TYR A 258 10.75 5.16 -5.24
C TYR A 258 9.32 5.66 -5.01
N MET A 259 8.75 5.39 -3.82
CA MET A 259 7.39 5.83 -3.48
C MET A 259 7.29 7.37 -3.41
N GLN A 260 8.33 8.02 -2.87
CA GLN A 260 8.38 9.49 -2.72
C GLN A 260 8.75 10.22 -4.01
N LYS A 261 9.26 9.51 -5.03
CA LYS A 261 9.82 10.09 -6.26
C LYS A 261 10.92 11.09 -5.96
N LYS A 262 11.81 10.73 -5.02
CA LYS A 262 12.95 11.55 -4.60
C LYS A 262 14.22 11.15 -5.33
N SER A 263 14.88 12.15 -5.90
CA SER A 263 16.19 11.98 -6.53
C SER A 263 17.24 11.52 -5.53
N ALA A 264 18.22 10.76 -6.02
CA ALA A 264 19.44 10.47 -5.33
C ALA A 264 20.30 11.74 -5.30
N PRO A 265 21.02 12.02 -4.21
CA PRO A 265 22.04 13.07 -4.19
C PRO A 265 23.13 12.85 -5.26
N ILE A 266 23.40 11.59 -5.61
CA ILE A 266 24.40 11.18 -6.61
C ILE A 266 23.85 9.92 -7.31
N CYS A 267 23.67 9.96 -8.63
CA CYS A 267 23.48 8.76 -9.44
C CYS A 267 24.87 8.30 -9.93
N PRO A 268 25.56 7.37 -9.23
CA PRO A 268 27.02 7.25 -9.32
C PRO A 268 27.52 6.64 -10.62
N ALA A 269 26.67 5.87 -11.32
CA ALA A 269 27.11 5.00 -12.39
C ALA A 269 26.89 5.56 -13.81
N SER A 270 25.98 6.52 -14.00
CA SER A 270 25.49 6.86 -15.35
C SER A 270 25.72 8.32 -15.76
N GLY A 271 26.00 9.25 -14.85
CA GLY A 271 26.06 10.68 -15.16
C GLY A 271 24.74 11.28 -15.67
N ALA A 272 23.64 10.52 -15.60
CA ALA A 272 22.30 10.99 -15.92
C ALA A 272 21.76 11.84 -14.76
N VAL A 273 20.97 12.87 -15.10
CA VAL A 273 20.34 13.73 -14.11
C VAL A 273 19.16 12.98 -13.49
N ASP A 274 19.25 12.69 -12.20
CA ASP A 274 18.15 12.10 -11.44
C ASP A 274 17.13 13.18 -11.08
N ASP A 275 15.98 13.16 -11.77
CA ASP A 275 14.84 14.03 -11.50
C ASP A 275 13.87 13.47 -10.44
N GLY A 276 14.22 12.34 -9.82
CA GLY A 276 13.40 11.59 -8.89
C GLY A 276 12.26 10.82 -9.54
N ARG A 277 12.15 10.82 -10.87
CA ARG A 277 11.06 10.19 -11.63
C ARG A 277 11.52 9.23 -12.71
N THR A 278 12.82 9.20 -12.98
CA THR A 278 13.44 8.31 -13.95
C THR A 278 13.59 6.90 -13.38
N VAL A 279 13.31 5.87 -14.16
CA VAL A 279 13.45 4.44 -13.78
C VAL A 279 14.02 3.62 -14.92
N ASN A 280 14.47 2.40 -14.60
CA ASN A 280 14.62 1.34 -15.59
C ASN A 280 13.77 0.09 -15.28
N CYS A 281 14.04 -0.99 -16.01
CA CYS A 281 13.37 -2.28 -15.84
C CYS A 281 13.65 -2.93 -14.48
N TYR A 282 14.85 -2.73 -13.92
CA TYR A 282 15.20 -3.25 -12.60
C TYR A 282 14.41 -2.55 -11.49
N ASP A 283 14.33 -1.22 -11.53
CA ASP A 283 13.55 -0.44 -10.57
C ASP A 283 12.07 -0.87 -10.57
N GLN A 284 11.50 -1.07 -11.77
CA GLN A 284 10.12 -1.50 -11.93
C GLN A 284 9.89 -2.94 -11.45
N ALA A 285 10.81 -3.87 -11.76
CA ALA A 285 10.72 -5.25 -11.28
C ALA A 285 10.79 -5.32 -9.74
N CYS A 286 11.76 -4.64 -9.13
CA CYS A 286 11.87 -4.54 -7.67
C CYS A 286 10.67 -3.84 -7.03
N ALA A 287 10.16 -2.75 -7.62
CA ALA A 287 8.98 -2.08 -7.09
C ALA A 287 7.76 -3.01 -7.05
N VAL A 288 7.44 -3.70 -8.16
CA VAL A 288 6.32 -4.64 -8.20
C VAL A 288 6.52 -5.78 -7.20
N GLN A 289 7.71 -6.39 -7.16
CA GLN A 289 8.02 -7.49 -6.25
C GLN A 289 7.91 -7.08 -4.79
N THR A 290 8.58 -6.00 -4.37
CA THR A 290 8.59 -5.56 -2.97
C THR A 290 7.20 -5.14 -2.49
N LEU A 291 6.48 -4.36 -3.29
CA LEU A 291 5.11 -3.95 -2.97
C LEU A 291 4.16 -5.16 -2.88
N ALA A 292 4.26 -6.14 -3.78
CA ALA A 292 3.48 -7.38 -3.69
C ALA A 292 3.82 -8.17 -2.42
N CYS A 293 5.11 -8.29 -2.09
CA CYS A 293 5.58 -8.97 -0.89
C CYS A 293 5.03 -8.36 0.41
N SER A 294 4.80 -7.04 0.47
CA SER A 294 4.19 -6.37 1.63
C SER A 294 2.74 -6.82 1.91
N LEU A 295 2.06 -7.41 0.92
CA LEU A 295 0.70 -7.95 1.04
C LEU A 295 0.66 -9.46 1.30
N GLY A 296 1.84 -10.08 1.45
CA GLY A 296 1.97 -11.52 1.52
C GLY A 296 1.89 -12.24 0.16
N ILE A 297 2.10 -11.53 -0.95
CA ILE A 297 2.21 -12.14 -2.28
C ILE A 297 3.68 -12.50 -2.52
N PRO A 298 4.04 -13.78 -2.71
CA PRO A 298 5.44 -14.20 -2.86
C PRO A 298 5.93 -13.96 -4.30
N ALA A 299 5.93 -12.70 -4.73
CA ALA A 299 6.46 -12.30 -6.03
C ALA A 299 7.99 -12.47 -6.09
N ARG A 300 8.49 -12.70 -7.29
CA ARG A 300 9.92 -12.84 -7.62
C ARG A 300 10.21 -12.06 -8.90
N CYS A 301 11.48 -12.00 -9.29
CA CYS A 301 11.90 -11.31 -10.51
C CYS A 301 12.54 -12.30 -11.48
N TYR A 302 12.23 -12.15 -12.76
CA TYR A 302 13.00 -12.76 -13.84
C TYR A 302 14.04 -11.77 -14.34
N TYR A 303 15.20 -12.28 -14.73
CA TYR A 303 16.21 -11.55 -15.47
C TYR A 303 16.50 -12.26 -16.79
N GLN A 304 16.61 -11.47 -17.85
CA GLN A 304 16.82 -11.96 -19.21
C GLN A 304 17.98 -11.20 -19.87
N ASN A 305 19.02 -11.92 -20.31
CA ASN A 305 20.16 -11.34 -21.03
C ASN A 305 20.70 -12.32 -22.09
N PRO A 306 20.63 -11.98 -23.39
CA PRO A 306 20.10 -10.74 -23.95
C PRO A 306 18.57 -10.68 -23.94
N PHE A 307 17.99 -9.47 -24.09
CA PHE A 307 16.55 -9.30 -24.40
C PHE A 307 16.36 -9.03 -25.90
N GLY A 308 16.90 -7.92 -26.40
CA GLY A 308 16.93 -7.58 -27.83
C GLY A 308 15.97 -6.47 -28.23
N PHE A 309 15.68 -6.40 -29.53
CA PHE A 309 14.71 -5.46 -30.09
C PHE A 309 13.29 -5.82 -29.64
N ILE A 310 12.47 -4.81 -29.40
CA ILE A 310 11.10 -5.00 -28.92
C ILE A 310 10.07 -4.65 -29.99
N ASN A 311 9.00 -5.42 -30.06
CA ASN A 311 7.80 -5.00 -30.79
C ASN A 311 7.27 -3.69 -30.18
N LYS A 312 6.36 -3.03 -30.92
CA LYS A 312 5.66 -1.86 -30.38
C LYS A 312 4.98 -2.23 -29.07
N THR A 313 5.42 -1.62 -27.98
CA THR A 313 4.82 -1.75 -26.65
C THR A 313 4.57 -0.36 -26.07
N ASP A 314 3.89 -0.30 -24.93
CA ASP A 314 3.74 0.90 -24.13
C ASP A 314 4.90 0.93 -23.09
N LEU A 315 5.88 1.79 -23.33
CA LEU A 315 7.04 1.94 -22.45
C LEU A 315 6.72 2.98 -21.38
N ILE A 316 6.98 2.65 -20.11
CA ILE A 316 6.65 3.50 -18.96
C ILE A 316 7.02 4.98 -19.17
N GLY A 317 6.01 5.85 -19.08
CA GLY A 317 6.16 7.31 -19.22
C GLY A 317 6.52 7.81 -20.62
N VAL A 318 6.72 6.92 -21.59
CA VAL A 318 7.05 7.24 -23.00
C VAL A 318 5.84 7.00 -23.90
N GLY A 319 5.06 5.95 -23.66
CA GLY A 319 3.98 5.54 -24.55
C GLY A 319 4.46 4.52 -25.59
N ALA A 320 3.85 4.56 -26.77
CA ALA A 320 4.20 3.70 -27.89
C ALA A 320 5.71 3.77 -28.23
N CYS A 321 6.41 2.65 -28.06
CA CYS A 321 7.85 2.56 -28.25
C CYS A 321 8.26 1.21 -28.85
N ASN A 322 9.22 1.24 -29.77
CA ASN A 322 9.97 0.06 -30.23
C ASN A 322 11.50 0.32 -30.29
N ASN A 323 11.94 1.44 -29.70
CA ASN A 323 13.28 1.99 -29.74
C ASN A 323 13.61 2.61 -28.36
N PRO A 324 13.87 1.80 -27.32
CA PRO A 324 13.84 2.25 -25.93
C PRO A 324 14.91 3.28 -25.56
N PHE A 325 16.03 3.33 -26.29
CA PHE A 325 17.13 4.28 -26.04
C PHE A 325 17.20 5.40 -27.09
N TYR A 326 16.06 5.82 -27.63
CA TYR A 326 15.99 6.82 -28.70
C TYR A 326 16.66 8.17 -28.35
N SER A 327 16.68 8.55 -27.07
CA SER A 327 17.34 9.79 -26.62
C SER A 327 18.87 9.70 -26.71
N SER A 328 19.44 8.50 -26.71
CA SER A 328 20.89 8.28 -26.80
C SER A 328 21.48 8.66 -28.16
N ASN A 329 20.66 8.59 -29.22
CA ASN A 329 21.08 8.84 -30.60
C ASN A 329 20.17 9.85 -31.34
N GLY A 330 19.27 10.52 -30.62
CA GLY A 330 18.41 11.58 -31.16
C GLY A 330 17.34 11.09 -32.13
N THR A 331 16.86 9.85 -31.99
CA THR A 331 15.82 9.27 -32.84
C THR A 331 14.43 9.35 -32.21
N SER A 332 13.41 8.83 -32.91
CA SER A 332 12.03 8.74 -32.40
C SER A 332 11.84 7.45 -31.58
N PRO A 333 10.98 7.46 -30.53
CA PRO A 333 10.61 6.24 -29.77
C PRO A 333 9.95 5.17 -30.66
N MET A 334 9.35 5.59 -31.77
CA MET A 334 8.86 4.73 -32.84
C MET A 334 9.71 4.93 -34.08
N ILE A 335 10.38 3.86 -34.52
CA ILE A 335 11.24 3.86 -35.71
C ILE A 335 11.01 2.58 -36.54
N GLY A 336 11.45 2.57 -37.79
CA GLY A 336 11.33 1.39 -38.66
C GLY A 336 12.03 0.17 -38.06
N ALA A 337 11.44 -1.02 -38.22
CA ALA A 337 11.96 -2.25 -37.61
C ALA A 337 13.41 -2.59 -38.02
N ASN A 338 13.78 -2.21 -39.25
CA ASN A 338 15.11 -2.39 -39.83
C ASN A 338 15.93 -1.08 -39.91
N ASP A 339 15.51 -0.01 -39.20
CA ASP A 339 16.27 1.24 -39.18
C ASP A 339 17.62 1.04 -38.46
N PRO A 340 18.76 1.42 -39.06
CA PRO A 340 20.07 1.20 -38.48
C PRO A 340 20.30 1.96 -37.15
N ASN A 341 19.48 2.97 -36.85
CA ASN A 341 19.54 3.72 -35.60
C ASN A 341 18.54 3.22 -34.54
N ARG A 342 17.80 2.14 -34.80
CA ARG A 342 16.98 1.52 -33.76
C ARG A 342 17.88 0.93 -32.67
N THR A 343 17.48 1.14 -31.43
CA THR A 343 18.15 0.64 -30.24
C THR A 343 17.39 -0.56 -29.66
N GLN A 344 18.09 -1.36 -28.86
CA GLN A 344 17.56 -2.59 -28.25
C GLN A 344 17.84 -2.61 -26.76
N PHE A 345 17.06 -3.39 -26.01
CA PHE A 345 17.42 -3.73 -24.64
C PHE A 345 18.58 -4.73 -24.62
N GLY A 346 19.68 -4.37 -23.95
CA GLY A 346 20.77 -5.32 -23.71
C GLY A 346 20.32 -6.49 -22.84
N ASN A 347 19.50 -6.21 -21.82
CA ASN A 347 18.86 -7.17 -20.92
C ASN A 347 17.52 -6.60 -20.46
N HIS A 348 16.71 -7.38 -19.76
CA HIS A 348 15.46 -6.92 -19.17
C HIS A 348 15.16 -7.67 -17.88
N ALA A 349 14.52 -6.99 -16.93
CA ALA A 349 13.98 -7.62 -15.72
C ALA A 349 12.53 -7.24 -15.52
N PHE A 350 11.75 -8.18 -14.98
CA PHE A 350 10.34 -8.02 -14.70
C PHE A 350 9.92 -8.90 -13.53
N ALA A 351 8.86 -8.52 -12.82
CA ALA A 351 8.34 -9.34 -11.75
C ALA A 351 7.55 -10.53 -12.31
N HIS A 352 7.32 -11.54 -11.48
CA HIS A 352 6.40 -12.62 -11.78
C HIS A 352 5.74 -13.19 -10.52
N LEU A 353 4.57 -13.80 -10.71
CA LEU A 353 3.84 -14.56 -9.71
C LEU A 353 3.51 -15.93 -10.27
N ALA A 354 3.95 -17.01 -9.61
CA ALA A 354 3.69 -18.39 -10.05
C ALA A 354 3.98 -18.58 -11.56
N THR A 355 5.20 -18.19 -11.98
CA THR A 355 5.72 -18.20 -13.36
C THR A 355 4.95 -17.35 -14.39
N ARG A 356 4.02 -16.50 -13.95
CA ARG A 356 3.30 -15.55 -14.80
C ARG A 356 3.92 -14.16 -14.74
N VAL A 357 4.14 -13.58 -15.91
CA VAL A 357 4.83 -12.29 -16.07
C VAL A 357 3.98 -11.12 -15.55
N GLU A 358 4.64 -10.22 -14.82
CA GLU A 358 4.15 -8.95 -14.32
C GLU A 358 5.19 -7.86 -14.63
N ASP A 359 5.12 -7.29 -15.84
CA ASP A 359 6.08 -6.29 -16.31
C ASP A 359 5.43 -4.90 -16.31
N ALA A 360 5.95 -4.01 -15.46
CA ALA A 360 5.54 -2.61 -15.37
C ALA A 360 6.42 -1.66 -16.21
N CYS A 361 7.52 -2.14 -16.78
CA CYS A 361 8.44 -1.35 -17.56
C CYS A 361 8.02 -1.28 -19.04
N ALA A 362 8.02 -2.43 -19.73
CA ALA A 362 7.71 -2.52 -21.15
C ALA A 362 6.30 -3.08 -21.37
N GLY A 363 5.28 -2.51 -20.71
CA GLY A 363 3.95 -3.09 -20.60
C GLY A 363 2.80 -2.08 -20.46
N PRO A 364 1.79 -2.30 -19.59
CA PRO A 364 1.80 -3.27 -18.52
C PRO A 364 1.40 -4.68 -19.01
N HIS A 365 2.27 -5.66 -18.77
CA HIS A 365 1.99 -7.08 -19.05
C HIS A 365 1.59 -7.81 -17.77
N HIS A 366 0.62 -8.73 -17.89
CA HIS A 366 0.08 -9.47 -16.75
C HIS A 366 -0.40 -10.86 -17.11
N ASN A 367 -0.18 -11.81 -16.20
CA ASN A 367 -0.73 -13.16 -16.28
C ASN A 367 -0.35 -13.95 -17.56
N GLU A 368 0.70 -13.53 -18.26
CA GLU A 368 1.20 -14.22 -19.45
C GLU A 368 2.19 -15.31 -19.05
N THR A 369 2.25 -16.40 -19.81
CA THR A 369 3.38 -17.32 -19.68
C THR A 369 4.63 -16.62 -20.20
N LEU A 370 5.80 -17.00 -19.69
CA LEU A 370 7.08 -16.47 -20.16
C LEU A 370 7.24 -16.57 -21.68
N LYS A 371 6.87 -17.72 -22.26
CA LYS A 371 6.91 -17.93 -23.72
C LYS A 371 6.00 -16.97 -24.47
N ALA A 372 4.75 -16.81 -24.01
CA ALA A 372 3.80 -15.91 -24.66
C ALA A 372 4.28 -14.46 -24.60
N TYR A 373 4.77 -14.03 -23.42
CA TYR A 373 5.32 -12.70 -23.21
C TYR A 373 6.54 -12.43 -24.11
N LEU A 374 7.53 -13.31 -24.15
CA LEU A 374 8.72 -13.12 -24.99
C LEU A 374 8.37 -13.14 -26.49
N THR A 375 7.47 -14.03 -26.91
CA THR A 375 7.01 -14.09 -28.32
C THR A 375 6.30 -12.79 -28.72
N GLY A 376 5.48 -12.22 -27.84
CA GLY A 376 4.77 -10.97 -28.10
C GLY A 376 5.65 -9.72 -27.99
N SER A 377 6.65 -9.74 -27.10
CA SER A 377 7.46 -8.56 -26.78
C SER A 377 8.68 -8.40 -27.67
N ILE A 378 9.29 -9.50 -28.12
CA ILE A 378 10.54 -9.46 -28.88
C ILE A 378 10.27 -9.36 -30.37
N ASP A 379 10.90 -8.38 -30.99
CA ASP A 379 10.97 -8.27 -32.45
C ASP A 379 12.24 -9.00 -32.92
N VAL A 380 12.06 -9.92 -33.87
CA VAL A 380 13.15 -10.67 -34.51
C VAL A 380 13.33 -10.09 -35.92
N PRO A 381 14.05 -8.97 -36.07
CA PRO A 381 14.19 -8.31 -37.37
C PRO A 381 14.91 -9.22 -38.37
N THR A 382 14.42 -9.21 -39.61
CA THR A 382 14.90 -10.09 -40.68
C THR A 382 16.28 -9.71 -41.24
N THR A 383 16.77 -8.49 -40.98
CA THR A 383 17.98 -7.95 -41.62
C THR A 383 19.04 -7.39 -40.68
N MET A 384 18.77 -7.30 -39.37
CA MET A 384 19.71 -6.72 -38.42
C MET A 384 20.61 -7.79 -37.79
N LYS A 385 21.92 -7.58 -37.84
CA LYS A 385 22.92 -8.39 -37.12
C LYS A 385 22.84 -8.09 -35.62
N THR A 386 21.88 -8.67 -34.94
CA THR A 386 21.83 -8.72 -33.48
C THR A 386 22.78 -9.79 -32.95
N ASN A 387 23.17 -9.64 -31.68
CA ASN A 387 24.03 -10.55 -30.90
C ASN A 387 23.57 -12.02 -31.00
N GLY A 388 23.99 -12.74 -32.04
CA GLY A 388 23.74 -14.17 -32.21
C GLY A 388 22.44 -14.60 -32.91
N ILE A 389 21.66 -13.68 -33.50
CA ILE A 389 20.40 -14.02 -34.22
C ILE A 389 20.64 -14.39 -35.69
N ALA A 390 21.76 -14.00 -36.28
CA ALA A 390 22.01 -14.19 -37.71
C ALA A 390 21.81 -15.65 -38.14
N GLY A 391 20.73 -15.92 -38.89
CA GLY A 391 20.40 -17.23 -39.45
C GLY A 391 19.48 -18.12 -38.60
N LYS A 392 19.04 -17.70 -37.41
CA LYS A 392 18.07 -18.47 -36.59
C LYS A 392 16.63 -18.17 -37.01
N LYS A 393 15.77 -19.19 -36.93
CA LYS A 393 14.33 -18.98 -37.04
C LYS A 393 13.80 -18.29 -35.77
N PRO A 394 12.74 -17.48 -35.85
CA PRO A 394 12.18 -16.80 -34.69
C PRO A 394 11.87 -17.74 -33.52
N GLU A 395 11.33 -18.92 -33.79
CA GLU A 395 10.99 -19.92 -32.76
C GLU A 395 12.21 -20.46 -32.01
N ASP A 396 13.33 -20.67 -32.70
CA ASP A 396 14.58 -21.14 -32.09
C ASP A 396 15.18 -20.04 -31.22
N TYR A 397 15.13 -18.80 -31.69
CA TYR A 397 15.59 -17.65 -30.92
C TYR A 397 14.77 -17.45 -29.64
N ILE A 398 13.43 -17.54 -29.71
CA ILE A 398 12.58 -17.48 -28.51
C ILE A 398 12.89 -18.63 -27.55
N ALA A 399 13.15 -19.84 -28.05
CA ALA A 399 13.54 -20.97 -27.21
C ALA A 399 14.87 -20.72 -26.48
N ASP A 400 15.86 -20.16 -27.18
CA ASP A 400 17.14 -19.77 -26.58
C ASP A 400 16.97 -18.67 -25.53
N LEU A 401 16.11 -17.67 -25.80
CA LEU A 401 15.80 -16.62 -24.83
C LEU A 401 15.19 -17.22 -23.57
N ILE A 402 14.18 -18.10 -23.70
CA ILE A 402 13.56 -18.78 -22.56
C ILE A 402 14.59 -19.56 -21.75
N ALA A 403 15.53 -20.25 -22.40
CA ALA A 403 16.60 -20.99 -21.73
C ALA A 403 17.58 -20.06 -20.98
N GLY A 404 17.71 -18.81 -21.43
CA GLY A 404 18.50 -17.77 -20.78
C GLY A 404 17.78 -17.02 -19.66
N VAL A 405 16.46 -17.17 -19.51
CA VAL A 405 15.72 -16.56 -18.39
C VAL A 405 16.07 -17.31 -17.12
N TYR A 406 16.47 -16.59 -16.09
CA TYR A 406 16.58 -17.15 -14.75
C TYR A 406 15.82 -16.31 -13.73
N GLU A 407 15.25 -17.01 -12.75
CA GLU A 407 14.67 -16.37 -11.58
C GLU A 407 15.80 -15.83 -10.71
N ILE A 408 15.64 -14.59 -10.28
CA ILE A 408 16.48 -13.96 -9.27
C ILE A 408 15.65 -13.67 -8.02
N PRO A 409 16.29 -13.68 -6.84
CA PRO A 409 15.58 -13.48 -5.58
C PRO A 409 14.76 -12.18 -5.51
N GLY A 410 15.16 -11.17 -6.31
CA GLY A 410 14.69 -9.80 -6.16
C GLY A 410 15.27 -9.15 -4.91
N ALA A 411 14.71 -8.02 -4.51
CA ALA A 411 15.17 -7.28 -3.35
C ALA A 411 14.95 -8.10 -2.07
N ARG A 412 16.03 -8.27 -1.29
CA ARG A 412 15.99 -8.94 0.02
C ARG A 412 15.79 -7.95 1.16
N GLU A 413 16.12 -6.68 0.92
CA GLU A 413 15.96 -5.59 1.85
C GLU A 413 15.31 -4.39 1.14
N VAL A 414 14.67 -3.52 1.92
CA VAL A 414 14.15 -2.23 1.44
C VAL A 414 14.71 -1.09 2.30
N LYS A 415 14.97 0.06 1.67
CA LYS A 415 15.53 1.26 2.31
C LYS A 415 14.65 2.50 2.21
#